data_AF-M3XM52-F1
#
_entry.id   AF-M3XM52-F1
#
_cell.length_a   1.000
_cell.length_b   1.000
_cell.length_c   1.000
_cell.angle_alpha   90.00
_cell.angle_beta   90.00
_cell.angle_gamma   90.00
#
_symmetry.space_group_name_H-M   'P 1'
#
loop_
_entity.id
_entity.type
_entity.pdbx_description
1 polymer ?
#
loop_
_entity_poly.entity_id
_entity_poly.type
_entity_poly.pdbx_seq_one_letter_code
_entity_poly.pdbx_strand_id
1 'polypeptide(L)'
;MAALGRQVFDWHRLVPLTWAHVARQTHRGEQKRTCPCLLYKLTTASNGGGLEKLSHVESRTYVQEPACRMRFTQYSLEKRRTPVAPGFVEREKVISSLLDMGFSDVHINGLLHLWPSTHTQQLLDIISELILLGLNPEPVYMALKQSPQLLKLPILHMKKRSGYLRKLGLGEGKLKTVLLCCPEIFTMHQRDIDSIVGVLKEKCLFTVQQVTKILHRCPYVLREDPGELEYKFQYAYFRMGVKHSDMVRTDFLQYSITKIKQRHVFLERLGRYQTPDKKGQTQIPNPLLKDILRVSEAEFLARTACSSTEEFEVFKKLFAREEEEGSKSHMPYSKSLSLDEDEDEDEEEEEVEE
;
A
#
# COMPACT_ATOMS: atom_id res chain seq x y z
N MET A 1 29.70 -35.42 12.94
CA MET A 1 29.54 -35.37 11.47
C MET A 1 28.05 -35.24 11.18
N ALA A 2 27.57 -34.56 10.14
CA ALA A 2 28.28 -33.83 9.08
C ALA A 2 27.93 -32.33 9.08
N ALA A 3 28.67 -31.52 8.33
CA ALA A 3 28.37 -30.10 8.15
C ALA A 3 27.57 -29.89 6.86
N LEU A 4 26.51 -29.06 6.92
CA LEU A 4 25.81 -28.55 5.74
C LEU A 4 26.29 -27.11 5.49
N GLY A 5 27.24 -26.97 4.57
CA GLY A 5 27.76 -25.67 4.16
C GLY A 5 26.68 -24.83 3.49
N ARG A 6 26.42 -23.62 4.01
CA ARG A 6 25.54 -22.64 3.36
C ARG A 6 26.34 -21.90 2.29
N GLN A 7 25.93 -22.04 1.03
CA GLN A 7 26.48 -21.27 -0.07
C GLN A 7 25.95 -19.82 0.01
N VAL A 8 26.74 -18.95 0.65
CA VAL A 8 26.48 -17.51 0.66
C VAL A 8 27.01 -16.95 -0.66
N PHE A 9 26.15 -16.28 -1.44
CA PHE A 9 26.59 -15.54 -2.63
C PHE A 9 27.37 -14.30 -2.17
N ASP A 10 28.69 -14.37 -2.25
CA ASP A 10 29.60 -13.35 -1.71
C ASP A 10 29.72 -12.13 -2.63
N TRP A 11 28.70 -11.27 -2.59
CA TRP A 11 28.67 -9.98 -3.28
C TRP A 11 29.43 -8.87 -2.53
N HIS A 12 30.27 -9.18 -1.54
CA HIS A 12 30.99 -8.17 -0.75
C HIS A 12 32.31 -7.70 -1.39
N ARG A 13 32.32 -7.47 -2.71
CA ARG A 13 33.40 -6.80 -3.46
C ARG A 13 32.91 -6.18 -4.77
N LEU A 14 33.73 -5.29 -5.33
CA LEU A 14 33.60 -4.68 -6.68
C LEU A 14 32.50 -3.62 -6.89
N VAL A 15 32.59 -2.52 -6.12
CA VAL A 15 32.47 -1.19 -6.73
C VAL A 15 33.82 -0.48 -6.55
N PRO A 16 34.61 -0.23 -7.61
CA PRO A 16 35.90 0.45 -7.50
C PRO A 16 35.72 1.94 -7.16
N LEU A 17 35.92 2.31 -5.89
CA LEU A 17 35.85 3.69 -5.42
C LEU A 17 37.20 4.40 -5.63
N THR A 18 37.44 4.92 -6.83
CA THR A 18 38.62 5.70 -7.22
C THR A 18 38.59 7.13 -6.66
N TRP A 19 38.73 7.27 -5.34
CA TRP A 19 38.82 8.57 -4.67
C TRP A 19 40.18 9.25 -4.92
N ALA A 20 40.22 10.17 -5.88
CA ALA A 20 41.32 11.13 -5.99
C ALA A 20 41.21 12.18 -4.86
N HIS A 21 42.16 12.17 -3.92
CA HIS A 21 42.20 13.16 -2.84
C HIS A 21 42.51 14.56 -3.37
N VAL A 22 41.53 15.46 -3.31
CA VAL A 22 41.75 16.91 -3.39
C VAL A 22 41.45 17.53 -2.04
N ALA A 23 42.48 17.71 -1.22
CA ALA A 23 42.35 18.44 0.04
C ALA A 23 42.38 19.95 -0.20
N ARG A 24 41.43 20.70 0.39
CA ARG A 24 41.68 22.11 0.71
C ARG A 24 40.82 22.64 1.88
N GLN A 25 41.55 22.94 2.96
CA GLN A 25 41.35 23.98 3.98
C GLN A 25 39.93 24.30 4.50
N THR A 26 39.78 24.15 5.81
CA THR A 26 38.70 24.71 6.62
C THR A 26 38.77 26.24 6.67
N HIS A 27 37.62 26.90 6.79
CA HIS A 27 37.52 28.23 7.40
C HIS A 27 36.53 28.21 8.56
N ARG A 28 36.95 28.80 9.68
CA ARG A 28 36.25 28.77 10.97
C ARG A 28 35.38 30.01 11.11
N GLY A 29 34.07 29.81 11.30
CA GLY A 29 33.10 30.88 11.53
C GLY A 29 32.11 30.51 12.63
N GLU A 30 32.27 31.12 13.80
CA GLU A 30 31.32 31.00 14.92
C GLU A 30 30.23 32.07 14.80
N GLN A 31 28.96 31.75 15.10
CA GLN A 31 28.22 32.47 16.14
C GLN A 31 26.85 31.88 16.53
N LYS A 32 26.68 31.76 17.86
CA LYS A 32 25.50 32.05 18.70
C LYS A 32 24.10 31.48 18.35
N ARG A 33 23.60 30.68 19.30
CA ARG A 33 22.17 30.41 19.53
C ARG A 33 21.43 31.68 19.97
N THR A 34 20.18 31.88 19.53
CA THR A 34 19.06 32.33 20.39
C THR A 34 17.71 32.13 19.72
N CYS A 35 16.75 31.54 20.44
CA CYS A 35 15.31 31.67 20.22
C CYS A 35 14.64 31.81 21.60
N PRO A 36 13.60 32.66 21.72
CA PRO A 36 12.40 32.22 22.42
C PRO A 36 11.11 32.54 21.66
N CYS A 37 10.03 31.85 22.02
CA CYS A 37 8.73 31.95 21.37
C CYS A 37 7.97 33.24 21.74
N LEU A 38 7.05 33.67 20.87
CA LEU A 38 5.92 34.53 21.25
C LEU A 38 4.60 33.87 20.86
N LEU A 39 3.64 33.89 21.77
CA LEU A 39 2.27 33.45 21.54
C LEU A 39 1.50 34.54 20.79
N TYR A 40 0.67 34.15 19.82
CA TYR A 40 -0.46 34.97 19.41
C TYR A 40 -1.73 34.50 20.11
N LYS A 41 -2.33 35.38 20.93
CA LYS A 41 -3.72 35.27 21.38
C LYS A 41 -4.59 36.18 20.52
N LEU A 42 -5.79 35.73 20.19
CA LEU A 42 -6.81 36.51 19.47
C LEU A 42 -7.81 37.11 20.48
N THR A 43 -8.09 38.40 20.37
CA THR A 43 -9.18 39.08 21.11
C THR A 43 -9.64 40.35 20.37
N THR A 44 -10.83 40.86 20.70
CA THR A 44 -11.48 42.11 20.23
C THR A 44 -12.03 42.10 18.79
N ALA A 45 -13.18 42.73 18.48
CA ALA A 45 -14.29 43.15 19.35
C ALA A 45 -15.65 43.31 18.61
N SER A 46 -16.73 43.03 19.37
CA SER A 46 -18.07 43.63 19.40
C SER A 46 -18.49 44.69 18.36
N ASN A 47 -19.68 44.49 17.75
CA ASN A 47 -20.87 45.37 17.86
C ASN A 47 -22.10 44.66 17.23
N GLY A 48 -23.36 44.94 17.57
CA GLY A 48 -23.87 45.77 18.67
C GLY A 48 -25.27 46.35 18.39
N GLY A 49 -26.34 45.75 18.93
CA GLY A 49 -27.74 46.20 18.77
C GLY A 49 -28.43 45.76 17.46
N GLY A 50 -29.76 45.86 17.32
CA GLY A 50 -30.74 46.29 18.33
C GLY A 50 -32.16 46.52 17.78
N LEU A 51 -33.01 45.49 17.83
CA LEU A 51 -34.48 45.50 18.06
C LEU A 51 -35.33 46.73 17.64
N GLU A 52 -36.23 46.59 16.66
CA GLU A 52 -37.66 46.99 16.73
C GLU A 52 -38.44 46.58 15.44
N LYS A 53 -39.75 46.88 15.33
CA LYS A 53 -40.90 46.03 15.68
C LYS A 53 -42.14 46.48 14.86
N LEU A 54 -43.12 45.59 14.68
CA LEU A 54 -44.49 45.84 14.18
C LEU A 54 -44.68 46.39 12.74
N SER A 55 -45.48 45.67 11.96
CA SER A 55 -46.71 46.25 11.38
C SER A 55 -47.81 45.17 11.32
N HIS A 56 -49.08 45.57 11.40
CA HIS A 56 -50.24 44.69 11.56
C HIS A 56 -51.31 45.10 10.54
N VAL A 57 -51.79 44.16 9.73
CA VAL A 57 -52.96 44.37 8.86
C VAL A 57 -53.86 43.13 8.95
N GLU A 58 -55.14 43.36 9.15
CA GLU A 58 -56.19 42.38 9.41
C GLU A 58 -57.31 42.53 8.36
N SER A 59 -57.92 41.42 7.93
CA SER A 59 -59.13 41.41 7.08
C SER A 59 -60.01 40.21 7.43
N ARG A 60 -61.30 40.43 7.72
CA ARG A 60 -62.18 39.41 8.32
C ARG A 60 -63.69 39.59 8.02
N THR A 61 -64.26 38.68 7.23
CA THR A 61 -65.71 38.41 6.99
C THR A 61 -65.78 37.02 6.33
N TYR A 62 -66.38 35.93 6.82
CA TYR A 62 -67.62 35.60 7.58
C TYR A 62 -68.86 35.36 6.68
N VAL A 63 -69.76 34.45 7.10
CA VAL A 63 -70.96 33.88 6.40
C VAL A 63 -70.58 32.76 5.39
N GLN A 64 -71.13 31.53 5.38
CA GLN A 64 -72.08 30.81 6.27
C GLN A 64 -71.93 29.26 6.15
N GLU A 65 -72.63 28.48 6.98
CA GLU A 65 -73.01 27.06 6.71
C GLU A 65 -74.39 26.96 6.01
N PRO A 66 -74.81 25.77 5.54
CA PRO A 66 -75.73 24.99 6.38
C PRO A 66 -75.37 23.49 6.51
N ALA A 67 -75.57 22.93 7.71
CA ALA A 67 -75.38 21.51 7.99
C ALA A 67 -76.52 20.63 7.43
N CYS A 68 -76.19 19.40 7.01
CA CYS A 68 -77.18 18.33 6.83
C CYS A 68 -76.64 16.99 7.38
N ARG A 69 -77.51 16.23 8.04
CA ARG A 69 -77.14 15.25 9.10
C ARG A 69 -77.51 13.83 8.70
N MET A 70 -76.55 12.96 8.32
CA MET A 70 -76.86 11.53 8.24
C MET A 70 -75.71 10.55 8.52
N ARG A 71 -75.83 9.93 9.71
CA ARG A 71 -75.47 8.54 10.10
C ARG A 71 -74.04 8.04 9.86
N PHE A 72 -73.38 7.70 10.97
CA PHE A 72 -72.28 6.74 11.00
C PHE A 72 -72.70 5.40 10.37
N THR A 73 -71.87 4.85 9.49
CA THR A 73 -71.78 3.40 9.23
C THR A 73 -70.35 2.94 9.48
N GLN A 74 -70.21 2.01 10.43
CA GLN A 74 -68.93 1.57 10.95
C GLN A 74 -68.31 0.50 10.04
N TYR A 75 -67.73 0.91 8.91
CA TYR A 75 -67.01 0.01 8.02
C TYR A 75 -65.60 -0.27 8.54
N SER A 76 -65.42 -1.45 9.14
CA SER A 76 -64.10 -2.04 9.34
C SER A 76 -63.50 -2.37 7.98
N LEU A 77 -62.69 -1.46 7.43
CA LEU A 77 -61.89 -1.75 6.25
C LEU A 77 -60.69 -2.59 6.67
N GLU A 78 -60.91 -3.89 6.84
CA GLU A 78 -59.82 -4.87 6.86
C GLU A 78 -58.96 -4.64 5.62
N LYS A 79 -57.74 -4.14 5.82
CA LYS A 79 -56.85 -3.76 4.73
C LYS A 79 -56.25 -5.01 4.11
N ARG A 80 -57.08 -5.70 3.33
CA ARG A 80 -56.85 -6.97 2.61
C ARG A 80 -55.47 -6.91 1.97
N ARG A 81 -54.49 -7.57 2.59
CA ARG A 81 -53.09 -7.57 2.12
C ARG A 81 -53.07 -8.11 0.70
N THR A 82 -52.77 -7.25 -0.26
CA THR A 82 -52.34 -7.67 -1.59
C THR A 82 -51.11 -8.56 -1.44
N PRO A 83 -50.97 -9.64 -2.23
CA PRO A 83 -49.76 -10.44 -2.21
C PRO A 83 -48.57 -9.56 -2.62
N VAL A 84 -47.73 -9.20 -1.64
CA VAL A 84 -46.47 -8.51 -1.91
C VAL A 84 -45.61 -9.47 -2.72
N ALA A 85 -45.16 -9.05 -3.90
CA ALA A 85 -44.40 -9.91 -4.81
C ALA A 85 -43.15 -10.46 -4.07
N PRO A 86 -42.83 -11.76 -4.15
CA PRO A 86 -41.83 -12.38 -3.27
C PRO A 86 -40.47 -11.65 -3.20
N GLY A 87 -39.95 -11.21 -4.35
CA GLY A 87 -38.68 -10.46 -4.43
C GLY A 87 -38.70 -9.06 -3.81
N PHE A 88 -39.87 -8.48 -3.51
CA PHE A 88 -39.97 -7.22 -2.76
C PHE A 88 -39.74 -7.47 -1.26
N VAL A 89 -40.38 -8.50 -0.70
CA VAL A 89 -40.16 -8.94 0.70
C VAL A 89 -38.71 -9.36 0.95
N GLU A 90 -38.08 -10.01 -0.03
CA GLU A 90 -36.67 -10.37 0.01
C GLU A 90 -35.75 -9.14 -0.01
N ARG A 91 -36.08 -8.12 -0.81
CA ARG A 91 -35.34 -6.85 -0.87
C ARG A 91 -35.46 -6.05 0.43
N GLU A 92 -36.65 -5.98 1.02
CA GLU A 92 -36.87 -5.33 2.32
C GLU A 92 -36.02 -5.96 3.42
N LYS A 93 -36.00 -7.31 3.52
CA LYS A 93 -35.14 -8.03 4.47
C LYS A 93 -33.67 -7.70 4.31
N VAL A 94 -33.17 -7.66 3.08
CA VAL A 94 -31.76 -7.35 2.78
C VAL A 94 -31.43 -5.90 3.13
N ILE A 95 -32.35 -4.96 2.93
CA ILE A 95 -32.21 -3.57 3.41
C ILE A 95 -32.12 -3.53 4.93
N SER A 96 -33.03 -4.22 5.66
CA SER A 96 -32.99 -4.30 7.12
C SER A 96 -31.65 -4.87 7.62
N SER A 97 -31.20 -6.01 7.08
CA SER A 97 -29.94 -6.62 7.51
C SER A 97 -28.70 -5.76 7.21
N LEU A 98 -28.73 -4.90 6.19
CA LEU A 98 -27.66 -3.94 5.93
C LEU A 98 -27.72 -2.74 6.90
N LEU A 99 -28.92 -2.28 7.29
CA LEU A 99 -29.09 -1.30 8.37
C LEU A 99 -28.59 -1.85 9.72
N ASP A 100 -28.92 -3.11 10.03
CA ASP A 100 -28.46 -3.81 11.25
C ASP A 100 -26.92 -3.96 11.29
N MET A 101 -26.28 -4.09 10.13
CA MET A 101 -24.82 -4.07 9.98
C MET A 101 -24.20 -2.66 10.04
N GLY A 102 -25.01 -1.60 10.09
CA GLY A 102 -24.56 -0.21 10.17
C GLY A 102 -24.25 0.48 8.83
N PHE A 103 -24.79 0.00 7.71
CA PHE A 103 -24.75 0.73 6.45
C PHE A 103 -25.75 1.90 6.46
N SER A 104 -25.41 3.02 5.81
CA SER A 104 -26.34 4.14 5.62
C SER A 104 -27.27 3.88 4.42
N ASP A 105 -28.43 4.54 4.37
CA ASP A 105 -29.35 4.47 3.22
C ASP A 105 -28.66 4.83 1.90
N VAL A 106 -27.70 5.77 1.93
CA VAL A 106 -26.91 6.15 0.74
C VAL A 106 -26.06 4.98 0.25
N HIS A 107 -25.45 4.22 1.17
CA HIS A 107 -24.60 3.08 0.82
C HIS A 107 -25.45 1.89 0.39
N ILE A 108 -26.60 1.65 1.05
CA ILE A 108 -27.55 0.59 0.71
C ILE A 108 -28.13 0.82 -0.69
N ASN A 109 -28.64 2.03 -0.98
CA ASN A 109 -29.10 2.38 -2.33
C ASN A 109 -27.96 2.27 -3.34
N GLY A 110 -26.74 2.71 -2.99
CA GLY A 110 -25.55 2.52 -3.83
C GLY A 110 -25.27 1.05 -4.18
N LEU A 111 -25.32 0.13 -3.20
CA LEU A 111 -25.14 -1.31 -3.42
C LEU A 111 -26.27 -1.90 -4.27
N LEU A 112 -27.51 -1.50 -4.02
CA LEU A 112 -28.70 -1.93 -4.77
C LEU A 112 -28.80 -1.35 -6.19
N HIS A 113 -28.05 -0.29 -6.50
CA HIS A 113 -27.85 0.20 -7.87
C HIS A 113 -26.68 -0.49 -8.58
N LEU A 114 -25.65 -0.93 -7.85
CA LEU A 114 -24.56 -1.73 -8.41
C LEU A 114 -25.00 -3.14 -8.80
N TRP A 115 -26.05 -3.69 -8.16
CA TRP A 115 -26.51 -5.07 -8.36
C TRP A 115 -28.03 -5.21 -8.47
N PRO A 116 -28.55 -5.68 -9.63
CA PRO A 116 -29.96 -6.02 -9.81
C PRO A 116 -30.48 -7.09 -8.84
N SER A 117 -31.80 -7.12 -8.66
CA SER A 117 -32.53 -7.86 -7.62
C SER A 117 -32.37 -9.40 -7.62
N THR A 118 -31.64 -9.99 -8.56
CA THR A 118 -31.50 -11.46 -8.71
C THR A 118 -30.44 -12.10 -7.82
N HIS A 119 -29.58 -11.32 -7.16
CA HIS A 119 -28.44 -11.82 -6.37
C HIS A 119 -28.32 -11.19 -4.98
N THR A 120 -29.43 -10.69 -4.41
CA THR A 120 -29.46 -9.97 -3.13
C THR A 120 -28.95 -10.79 -1.94
N GLN A 121 -29.22 -12.11 -1.90
CA GLN A 121 -28.65 -12.98 -0.86
C GLN A 121 -27.12 -13.13 -1.00
N GLN A 122 -26.59 -13.28 -2.21
CA GLN A 122 -25.13 -13.38 -2.43
C GLN A 122 -24.42 -12.07 -2.04
N LEU A 123 -25.04 -10.92 -2.30
CA LEU A 123 -24.59 -9.62 -1.82
C LEU A 123 -24.52 -9.57 -0.28
N LEU A 124 -25.59 -10.00 0.39
CA LEU A 124 -25.65 -10.02 1.86
C LEU A 124 -24.65 -11.00 2.48
N ASP A 125 -24.50 -12.19 1.91
CA ASP A 125 -23.55 -13.21 2.33
C ASP A 125 -22.09 -12.73 2.26
N ILE A 126 -21.72 -12.08 1.15
CA ILE A 126 -20.34 -11.59 0.93
C ILE A 126 -20.04 -10.37 1.78
N ILE A 127 -21.02 -9.47 1.98
CA ILE A 127 -20.91 -8.37 2.95
C ILE A 127 -20.74 -8.93 4.37
N SER A 128 -21.54 -9.94 4.76
CA SER A 128 -21.44 -10.58 6.08
C SER A 128 -20.03 -11.12 6.34
N GLU A 129 -19.42 -11.81 5.38
CA GLU A 129 -18.03 -12.29 5.49
C GLU A 129 -17.00 -11.17 5.65
N LEU A 130 -17.19 -10.03 4.97
CA LEU A 130 -16.33 -8.86 5.11
C LEU A 130 -16.48 -8.20 6.49
N ILE A 131 -17.71 -8.06 7.00
CA ILE A 131 -17.96 -7.57 8.37
C ILE A 131 -17.37 -8.54 9.41
N LEU A 132 -17.44 -9.87 9.19
CA LEU A 132 -16.82 -10.90 10.04
C LEU A 132 -15.28 -10.95 9.98
N LEU A 133 -14.66 -10.15 9.09
CA LEU A 133 -13.21 -9.85 9.12
C LEU A 133 -12.89 -8.58 9.95
N GLY A 134 -13.91 -7.97 10.57
CA GLY A 134 -13.81 -6.75 11.37
C GLY A 134 -13.77 -5.47 10.55
N LEU A 135 -14.25 -5.51 9.30
CA LEU A 135 -14.35 -4.32 8.45
C LEU A 135 -15.59 -3.50 8.79
N ASN A 136 -15.46 -2.18 8.74
CA ASN A 136 -16.61 -1.28 8.89
C ASN A 136 -17.40 -1.18 7.57
N PRO A 137 -18.71 -0.89 7.61
CA PRO A 137 -19.58 -0.75 6.43
C PRO A 137 -19.06 0.17 5.32
N GLU A 138 -18.52 1.33 5.66
CA GLU A 138 -18.01 2.31 4.68
C GLU A 138 -16.82 1.77 3.84
N PRO A 139 -15.72 1.25 4.44
CA PRO A 139 -14.70 0.51 3.71
C PRO A 139 -15.23 -0.64 2.84
N VAL A 140 -16.27 -1.37 3.29
CA VAL A 140 -16.88 -2.44 2.50
C VAL A 140 -17.62 -1.87 1.29
N TYR A 141 -18.46 -0.85 1.46
CA TYR A 141 -19.15 -0.16 0.37
C TYR A 141 -18.16 0.36 -0.69
N MET A 142 -17.12 1.08 -0.26
CA MET A 142 -16.11 1.65 -1.15
C MET A 142 -15.32 0.57 -1.91
N ALA A 143 -14.95 -0.53 -1.25
CA ALA A 143 -14.29 -1.65 -1.91
C ALA A 143 -15.18 -2.37 -2.92
N LEU A 144 -16.44 -2.65 -2.58
CA LEU A 144 -17.39 -3.31 -3.48
C LEU A 144 -17.75 -2.44 -4.69
N LYS A 145 -17.74 -1.11 -4.53
CA LYS A 145 -17.89 -0.12 -5.60
C LYS A 145 -16.67 -0.05 -6.51
N GLN A 146 -15.45 -0.15 -5.96
CA GLN A 146 -14.19 -0.18 -6.71
C GLN A 146 -13.88 -1.54 -7.33
N SER A 147 -14.47 -2.62 -6.82
CA SER A 147 -14.19 -4.00 -7.23
C SER A 147 -15.43 -4.90 -7.16
N PRO A 148 -16.44 -4.67 -8.03
CA PRO A 148 -17.67 -5.46 -8.06
C PRO A 148 -17.44 -6.93 -8.42
N GLN A 149 -16.28 -7.31 -8.97
CA GLN A 149 -15.91 -8.71 -9.20
C GLN A 149 -15.84 -9.54 -7.90
N LEU A 150 -15.65 -8.91 -6.74
CA LEU A 150 -15.74 -9.57 -5.43
C LEU A 150 -17.10 -10.22 -5.20
N LEU A 151 -18.18 -9.61 -5.70
CA LEU A 151 -19.56 -10.09 -5.53
C LEU A 151 -19.92 -11.25 -6.46
N LYS A 152 -19.06 -11.55 -7.44
CA LYS A 152 -19.16 -12.74 -8.30
C LYS A 152 -18.53 -13.99 -7.67
N LEU A 153 -17.86 -13.85 -6.51
CA LEU A 153 -17.19 -14.98 -5.86
C LEU A 153 -18.21 -15.95 -5.23
N PRO A 154 -18.00 -17.27 -5.32
CA PRO A 154 -18.77 -18.24 -4.55
C PRO A 154 -18.55 -18.03 -3.04
N ILE A 155 -19.62 -17.99 -2.26
CA ILE A 155 -19.57 -17.74 -0.81
C ILE A 155 -18.67 -18.75 -0.05
N LEU A 156 -18.55 -19.99 -0.52
CA LEU A 156 -17.64 -20.99 0.05
C LEU A 156 -16.16 -20.62 -0.17
N HIS A 157 -15.82 -20.02 -1.32
CA HIS A 157 -14.46 -19.52 -1.60
C HIS A 157 -14.16 -18.28 -0.74
N MET A 158 -15.14 -17.38 -0.60
CA MET A 158 -15.06 -16.22 0.30
C MET A 158 -14.78 -16.68 1.74
N LYS A 159 -15.60 -17.60 2.29
CA LYS A 159 -15.42 -18.19 3.63
C LYS A 159 -14.05 -18.85 3.82
N LYS A 160 -13.60 -19.66 2.85
CA LYS A 160 -12.27 -20.29 2.87
C LYS A 160 -11.16 -19.24 2.91
N ARG A 161 -11.30 -18.18 2.11
CA ARG A 161 -10.34 -17.06 2.07
C ARG A 161 -10.33 -16.27 3.37
N SER A 162 -11.49 -15.88 3.91
CA SER A 162 -11.63 -15.20 5.19
C SER A 162 -10.91 -15.97 6.31
N GLY A 163 -11.09 -17.29 6.37
CA GLY A 163 -10.40 -18.16 7.32
C GLY A 163 -8.88 -18.19 7.14
N TYR A 164 -8.37 -18.17 5.90
CA TYR A 164 -6.95 -18.09 5.60
C TYR A 164 -6.35 -16.70 5.96
N LEU A 165 -7.02 -15.61 5.60
CA LEU A 165 -6.59 -14.24 5.94
C LEU A 165 -6.55 -14.02 7.46
N ARG A 166 -7.50 -14.59 8.21
CA ARG A 166 -7.48 -14.59 9.68
C ARG A 166 -6.25 -15.32 10.23
N LYS A 167 -5.80 -16.43 9.61
CA LYS A 167 -4.54 -17.13 9.97
C LYS A 167 -3.27 -16.33 9.63
N LEU A 168 -3.31 -15.44 8.63
CA LEU A 168 -2.23 -14.46 8.37
C LEU A 168 -2.25 -13.25 9.32
N GLY A 169 -3.19 -13.20 10.26
CA GLY A 169 -3.36 -12.09 11.21
C GLY A 169 -4.10 -10.87 10.62
N LEU A 170 -4.68 -10.99 9.42
CA LEU A 170 -5.40 -9.92 8.72
C LEU A 170 -6.90 -9.85 9.08
N GLY A 171 -7.32 -10.40 10.22
CA GLY A 171 -8.65 -10.16 10.79
C GLY A 171 -8.72 -8.82 11.56
N GLU A 172 -9.77 -8.64 12.36
CA GLU A 172 -9.90 -7.50 13.31
C GLU A 172 -9.75 -6.13 12.61
N GLY A 173 -10.29 -5.99 11.40
CA GLY A 173 -10.26 -4.75 10.61
C GLY A 173 -8.92 -4.42 9.95
N LYS A 174 -7.87 -5.20 10.20
CA LYS A 174 -6.52 -5.06 9.58
C LYS A 174 -6.51 -5.32 8.07
N LEU A 175 -7.64 -5.76 7.51
CA LEU A 175 -7.82 -5.88 6.06
C LEU A 175 -8.27 -4.58 5.37
N LYS A 176 -8.62 -3.50 6.09
CA LYS A 176 -9.18 -2.27 5.47
C LYS A 176 -8.32 -1.72 4.33
N THR A 177 -7.03 -1.51 4.59
CA THR A 177 -6.06 -1.01 3.59
C THR A 177 -5.86 -2.01 2.46
N VAL A 178 -5.79 -3.30 2.80
CA VAL A 178 -5.57 -4.41 1.87
C VAL A 178 -6.71 -4.52 0.87
N LEU A 179 -7.96 -4.45 1.33
CA LEU A 179 -9.14 -4.57 0.50
C LEU A 179 -9.30 -3.42 -0.50
N LEU A 180 -8.87 -2.20 -0.14
CA LEU A 180 -8.93 -1.02 -1.02
C LEU A 180 -7.74 -0.96 -2.01
N CYS A 181 -6.55 -1.40 -1.61
CA CYS A 181 -5.34 -1.35 -2.45
C CYS A 181 -5.12 -2.62 -3.29
N CYS A 182 -5.55 -3.78 -2.79
CA CYS A 182 -5.31 -5.12 -3.32
C CYS A 182 -6.53 -6.06 -3.10
N PRO A 183 -7.71 -5.74 -3.66
CA PRO A 183 -8.91 -6.58 -3.57
C PRO A 183 -8.71 -7.97 -4.18
N GLU A 184 -7.74 -8.14 -5.07
CA GLU A 184 -7.36 -9.42 -5.68
C GLU A 184 -6.80 -10.42 -4.65
N ILE A 185 -6.50 -10.00 -3.42
CA ILE A 185 -6.20 -10.93 -2.32
C ILE A 185 -7.30 -11.99 -2.12
N PHE A 186 -8.53 -11.73 -2.58
CA PHE A 186 -9.62 -12.70 -2.60
C PHE A 186 -9.64 -13.64 -3.81
N THR A 187 -9.02 -13.28 -4.95
CA THR A 187 -8.99 -14.07 -6.19
C THR A 187 -7.66 -14.79 -6.45
N MET A 188 -6.51 -14.20 -6.08
CA MET A 188 -5.16 -14.76 -6.27
C MET A 188 -5.03 -16.21 -5.77
N HIS A 189 -4.14 -17.02 -6.33
CA HIS A 189 -3.93 -18.38 -5.80
C HIS A 189 -3.27 -18.30 -4.42
N GLN A 190 -3.66 -19.21 -3.52
CA GLN A 190 -3.12 -19.21 -2.16
C GLN A 190 -1.59 -19.41 -2.15
N ARG A 191 -1.06 -20.26 -3.06
CA ARG A 191 0.38 -20.51 -3.23
C ARG A 191 1.18 -19.23 -3.53
N ASP A 192 0.58 -18.28 -4.25
CA ASP A 192 1.24 -17.05 -4.68
C ASP A 192 1.43 -16.14 -3.45
N ILE A 193 0.40 -16.06 -2.58
CA ILE A 193 0.44 -15.38 -1.28
C ILE A 193 1.40 -16.11 -0.31
N ASP A 194 1.32 -17.44 -0.24
CA ASP A 194 2.18 -18.27 0.62
C ASP A 194 3.66 -18.12 0.22
N SER A 195 3.99 -17.95 -1.07
CA SER A 195 5.34 -17.68 -1.56
C SER A 195 5.89 -16.33 -1.06
N ILE A 196 5.11 -15.25 -1.19
CA ILE A 196 5.46 -13.92 -0.66
C ILE A 196 5.63 -13.94 0.87
N VAL A 197 4.73 -14.65 1.56
CA VAL A 197 4.82 -14.84 3.02
C VAL A 197 6.06 -15.68 3.41
N GLY A 198 6.43 -16.67 2.60
CA GLY A 198 7.64 -17.48 2.76
C GLY A 198 8.90 -16.63 2.63
N VAL A 199 9.05 -15.86 1.54
CA VAL A 199 10.18 -14.93 1.35
C VAL A 199 10.33 -13.97 2.53
N LEU A 200 9.24 -13.34 2.96
CA LEU A 200 9.27 -12.39 4.08
C LEU A 200 9.69 -13.04 5.42
N LYS A 201 9.27 -14.28 5.69
CA LYS A 201 9.59 -14.99 6.95
C LYS A 201 10.96 -15.66 6.93
N GLU A 202 11.28 -16.37 5.86
CA GLU A 202 12.34 -17.38 5.82
C GLU A 202 13.63 -16.84 5.20
N LYS A 203 13.51 -15.98 4.17
CA LYS A 203 14.66 -15.31 3.54
C LYS A 203 14.95 -13.95 4.17
N CYS A 204 13.91 -13.13 4.34
CA CYS A 204 14.03 -11.78 4.92
C CYS A 204 14.02 -11.77 6.45
N LEU A 205 13.73 -12.89 7.11
CA LEU A 205 13.75 -13.07 8.58
C LEU A 205 12.81 -12.12 9.36
N PHE A 206 11.70 -11.66 8.76
CA PHE A 206 10.68 -10.91 9.50
C PHE A 206 9.87 -11.84 10.42
N THR A 207 9.66 -11.41 11.67
CA THR A 207 8.76 -12.11 12.60
C THR A 207 7.32 -12.14 12.06
N VAL A 208 6.51 -13.12 12.47
CA VAL A 208 5.10 -13.24 12.04
C VAL A 208 4.32 -11.93 12.25
N GLN A 209 4.54 -11.23 13.38
CA GLN A 209 3.90 -9.94 13.65
C GLN A 209 4.37 -8.82 12.69
N GLN A 210 5.64 -8.83 12.27
CA GLN A 210 6.14 -7.90 11.26
C GLN A 210 5.56 -8.21 9.88
N VAL A 211 5.45 -9.49 9.49
CA VAL A 211 4.84 -9.89 8.22
C VAL A 211 3.36 -9.49 8.18
N THR A 212 2.58 -9.72 9.24
CA THR A 212 1.19 -9.20 9.32
C THR A 212 1.12 -7.68 9.16
N LYS A 213 2.06 -6.93 9.75
CA LYS A 213 2.14 -5.47 9.60
C LYS A 213 2.54 -5.04 8.18
N ILE A 214 3.44 -5.77 7.51
CA ILE A 214 3.83 -5.54 6.10
C ILE A 214 2.63 -5.78 5.19
N LEU A 215 1.95 -6.92 5.30
CA LEU A 215 0.77 -7.24 4.48
C LEU A 215 -0.35 -6.21 4.64
N HIS A 216 -0.58 -5.73 5.87
CA HIS A 216 -1.57 -4.67 6.14
C HIS A 216 -1.18 -3.30 5.58
N ARG A 217 0.06 -2.84 5.82
CA ARG A 217 0.49 -1.46 5.51
C ARG A 217 1.06 -1.28 4.11
N CYS A 218 1.58 -2.36 3.51
CA CYS A 218 2.19 -2.39 2.18
C CYS A 218 1.50 -3.42 1.27
N PRO A 219 0.17 -3.38 1.00
CA PRO A 219 -0.54 -4.48 0.32
C PRO A 219 0.01 -4.83 -1.08
N TYR A 220 0.69 -3.89 -1.73
CA TYR A 220 1.31 -4.05 -3.04
C TYR A 220 2.38 -5.15 -3.09
N VAL A 221 3.03 -5.53 -1.98
CA VAL A 221 4.04 -6.62 -1.98
C VAL A 221 3.45 -7.97 -2.38
N LEU A 222 2.13 -8.14 -2.31
CA LEU A 222 1.42 -9.33 -2.80
C LEU A 222 1.40 -9.44 -4.33
N ARG A 223 1.64 -8.34 -5.05
CA ARG A 223 1.69 -8.29 -6.53
C ARG A 223 3.13 -8.21 -7.08
N GLU A 224 4.13 -8.25 -6.20
CA GLU A 224 5.54 -8.19 -6.61
C GLU A 224 6.08 -9.60 -6.88
N ASP A 225 7.16 -9.69 -7.67
CA ASP A 225 7.88 -10.96 -7.82
C ASP A 225 8.59 -11.32 -6.49
N PRO A 226 8.58 -12.60 -6.04
CA PRO A 226 9.23 -13.00 -4.80
C PRO A 226 10.75 -12.76 -4.76
N GLY A 227 11.44 -12.79 -5.90
CA GLY A 227 12.86 -12.45 -6.03
C GLY A 227 13.11 -10.95 -5.98
N GLU A 228 12.30 -10.14 -6.67
CA GLU A 228 12.36 -8.67 -6.57
C GLU A 228 12.07 -8.17 -5.14
N LEU A 229 11.11 -8.80 -4.44
CA LEU A 229 10.82 -8.49 -3.04
C LEU A 229 12.01 -8.85 -2.12
N GLU A 230 12.66 -9.98 -2.37
CA GLU A 230 13.89 -10.36 -1.66
C GLU A 230 15.02 -9.37 -1.93
N TYR A 231 15.29 -9.04 -3.20
CA TYR A 231 16.32 -8.07 -3.59
C TYR A 231 16.07 -6.68 -2.99
N LYS A 232 14.80 -6.22 -2.97
CA LYS A 232 14.41 -4.96 -2.31
C LYS A 232 14.71 -4.98 -0.81
N PHE A 233 14.45 -6.11 -0.12
CA PHE A 233 14.85 -6.29 1.28
C PHE A 233 16.37 -6.30 1.44
N GLN A 234 17.11 -7.05 0.60
CA GLN A 234 18.56 -7.13 0.65
C GLN A 234 19.21 -5.74 0.45
N TYR A 235 18.71 -4.96 -0.51
CA TYR A 235 19.16 -3.58 -0.73
C TYR A 235 18.92 -2.71 0.51
N ALA A 236 17.74 -2.78 1.12
CA ALA A 236 17.43 -2.04 2.33
C ALA A 236 18.33 -2.45 3.52
N TYR A 237 18.54 -3.75 3.72
CA TYR A 237 19.27 -4.29 4.87
C TYR A 237 20.79 -4.13 4.73
N PHE A 238 21.36 -4.59 3.61
CA PHE A 238 22.81 -4.62 3.42
C PHE A 238 23.36 -3.34 2.76
N ARG A 239 22.63 -2.74 1.80
CA ARG A 239 23.13 -1.60 1.01
C ARG A 239 22.76 -0.23 1.59
N MET A 240 21.68 -0.15 2.37
CA MET A 240 21.29 1.06 3.13
C MET A 240 21.50 0.92 4.66
N GLY A 241 21.73 -0.28 5.20
CA GLY A 241 21.87 -0.52 6.64
C GLY A 241 20.58 -0.37 7.46
N VAL A 242 19.41 -0.48 6.83
CA VAL A 242 18.10 -0.31 7.47
C VAL A 242 17.68 -1.60 8.19
N LYS A 243 17.30 -1.51 9.46
CA LYS A 243 16.87 -2.66 10.28
C LYS A 243 15.40 -3.02 10.05
N HIS A 244 15.02 -4.27 10.28
CA HIS A 244 13.65 -4.79 10.11
C HIS A 244 12.58 -3.97 10.85
N SER A 245 12.92 -3.47 12.04
CA SER A 245 12.07 -2.58 12.85
C SER A 245 11.70 -1.30 12.10
N ASP A 246 12.65 -0.74 11.36
CA ASP A 246 12.52 0.53 10.65
C ASP A 246 11.77 0.36 9.33
N MET A 247 12.10 -0.70 8.57
CA MET A 247 11.36 -1.03 7.34
C MET A 247 9.85 -1.15 7.59
N VAL A 248 9.46 -1.84 8.66
CA VAL A 248 8.06 -2.08 9.07
C VAL A 248 7.42 -0.86 9.71
N ARG A 249 8.22 0.03 10.30
CA ARG A 249 7.76 1.29 10.90
C ARG A 249 7.43 2.33 9.83
N THR A 250 8.27 2.45 8.80
CA THR A 250 8.18 3.49 7.75
C THR A 250 7.60 3.02 6.42
N ASP A 251 6.98 1.85 6.38
CA ASP A 251 6.31 1.25 5.21
C ASP A 251 7.25 1.09 4.01
N PHE A 252 8.52 0.75 4.27
CA PHE A 252 9.59 0.79 3.27
C PHE A 252 9.30 -0.08 2.03
N LEU A 253 8.70 -1.25 2.24
CA LEU A 253 8.44 -2.19 1.14
C LEU A 253 7.33 -1.74 0.18
N GLN A 254 6.54 -0.71 0.51
CA GLN A 254 5.50 -0.17 -0.38
C GLN A 254 6.03 0.63 -1.58
N TYR A 255 7.33 0.95 -1.60
CA TYR A 255 7.97 1.71 -2.68
C TYR A 255 8.65 0.77 -3.68
N SER A 256 8.70 1.16 -4.95
CA SER A 256 9.46 0.44 -5.98
C SER A 256 10.97 0.51 -5.72
N ILE A 257 11.69 -0.54 -6.10
CA ILE A 257 13.16 -0.59 -5.97
C ILE A 257 13.83 0.56 -6.73
N THR A 258 13.29 0.96 -7.89
CA THR A 258 13.75 2.13 -8.67
C THR A 258 13.68 3.42 -7.86
N LYS A 259 12.55 3.71 -7.19
CA LYS A 259 12.39 4.92 -6.36
C LYS A 259 13.33 4.89 -5.15
N ILE A 260 13.51 3.73 -4.53
CA ILE A 260 14.43 3.50 -3.42
C ILE A 260 15.87 3.81 -3.87
N LYS A 261 16.34 3.16 -4.93
CA LYS A 261 17.68 3.35 -5.50
C LYS A 261 17.93 4.80 -5.90
N GLN A 262 17.06 5.40 -6.71
CA GLN A 262 17.22 6.78 -7.18
C GLN A 262 17.39 7.77 -6.03
N ARG A 263 16.53 7.72 -5.01
CA ARG A 263 16.62 8.67 -3.88
C ARG A 263 17.77 8.36 -2.92
N HIS A 264 18.10 7.08 -2.72
CA HIS A 264 19.23 6.69 -1.87
C HIS A 264 20.59 7.05 -2.49
N VAL A 265 20.84 6.62 -3.72
CA VAL A 265 22.13 6.83 -4.42
C VAL A 265 22.37 8.33 -4.68
N PHE A 266 21.32 9.11 -4.94
CA PHE A 266 21.44 10.56 -5.07
C PHE A 266 21.91 11.22 -3.76
N LEU A 267 21.29 10.88 -2.61
CA LEU A 267 21.73 11.40 -1.32
C LEU A 267 23.15 10.94 -0.96
N GLU A 268 23.53 9.71 -1.30
CA GLU A 268 24.88 9.19 -1.06
C GLU A 268 25.93 9.93 -1.90
N ARG A 269 25.68 10.17 -3.20
CA ARG A 269 26.57 10.97 -4.06
C ARG A 269 26.66 12.44 -3.63
N LEU A 270 25.61 12.98 -3.01
CA LEU A 270 25.61 14.31 -2.38
C LEU A 270 26.26 14.32 -0.97
N GLY A 271 26.75 13.19 -0.44
CA GLY A 271 27.29 13.10 0.92
C GLY A 271 26.24 13.28 2.03
N ARG A 272 24.95 13.24 1.69
CA ARG A 272 23.79 13.43 2.61
C ARG A 272 23.23 12.11 3.15
N TYR A 273 23.71 10.97 2.66
CA TYR A 273 23.43 9.66 3.23
C TYR A 273 24.73 8.86 3.34
N GLN A 274 25.03 8.36 4.53
CA GLN A 274 26.14 7.47 4.78
C GLN A 274 25.61 6.07 5.11
N THR A 275 26.06 5.03 4.40
CA THR A 275 25.75 3.65 4.80
C THR A 275 26.26 3.41 6.24
N PRO A 276 25.41 3.01 7.20
CA PRO A 276 25.82 2.85 8.60
C PRO A 276 26.94 1.82 8.81
N ASP A 277 27.76 2.03 9.84
CA ASP A 277 28.86 1.13 10.20
C ASP A 277 28.38 -0.19 10.83
N LYS A 278 29.32 -1.06 11.23
CA LYS A 278 29.02 -2.34 11.90
C LYS A 278 28.26 -2.21 13.23
N LYS A 279 28.18 -1.02 13.84
CA LYS A 279 27.38 -0.72 15.04
C LYS A 279 26.04 -0.06 14.69
N GLY A 280 25.82 0.29 13.42
CA GLY A 280 24.67 1.07 12.95
C GLY A 280 24.82 2.58 13.19
N GLN A 281 26.05 3.07 13.28
CA GLN A 281 26.39 4.48 13.50
C GLN A 281 26.82 5.16 12.20
N THR A 282 26.67 6.49 12.16
CA THR A 282 27.07 7.37 11.05
C THR A 282 27.75 8.61 11.63
N GLN A 283 28.63 9.27 10.87
CA GLN A 283 29.34 10.48 11.31
C GLN A 283 28.39 11.69 11.39
N ILE A 284 27.46 11.77 10.43
CA ILE A 284 26.35 12.72 10.39
C ILE A 284 25.07 11.88 10.33
N PRO A 285 24.06 12.11 11.21
CA PRO A 285 22.83 11.34 11.19
C PRO A 285 22.09 11.44 9.85
N ASN A 286 21.83 10.30 9.22
CA ASN A 286 21.08 10.21 7.97
C ASN A 286 19.65 10.80 8.10
N PRO A 287 19.10 11.38 7.01
CA PRO A 287 17.69 11.74 6.95
C PRO A 287 16.75 10.55 7.24
N LEU A 288 15.60 10.82 7.85
CA LEU A 288 14.64 9.79 8.21
C LEU A 288 14.01 9.19 6.93
N LEU A 289 13.81 7.87 6.88
CA LEU A 289 13.29 7.17 5.70
C LEU A 289 11.94 7.71 5.18
N LYS A 290 11.11 8.29 6.06
CA LYS A 290 9.89 9.01 5.67
C LYS A 290 10.17 10.25 4.81
N ASP A 291 11.21 11.01 5.15
CA ASP A 291 11.60 12.26 4.50
C ASP A 291 12.45 11.98 3.23
N ILE A 292 12.90 10.73 3.05
CA ILE A 292 13.46 10.23 1.79
C ILE A 292 12.34 9.71 0.87
N LEU A 293 11.51 8.78 1.34
CA LEU A 293 10.66 7.95 0.47
C LEU A 293 9.16 8.29 0.50
N ARG A 294 8.60 8.75 1.62
CA ARG A 294 7.16 9.00 1.77
C ARG A 294 6.75 10.35 1.16
N VAL A 295 7.61 11.36 1.30
CA VAL A 295 7.41 12.71 0.78
C VAL A 295 7.36 12.77 -0.76
N SER A 296 6.78 13.86 -1.29
CA SER A 296 6.77 14.16 -2.72
C SER A 296 8.19 14.33 -3.30
N GLU A 297 8.34 14.35 -4.63
CA GLU A 297 9.63 14.64 -5.28
C GLU A 297 10.14 16.04 -4.94
N ALA A 298 9.28 17.06 -5.12
CA ALA A 298 9.63 18.44 -4.81
C ALA A 298 10.00 18.64 -3.33
N GLU A 299 9.32 17.98 -2.40
CA GLU A 299 9.64 18.05 -0.98
C GLU A 299 10.95 17.33 -0.63
N PHE A 300 11.20 16.13 -1.20
CA PHE A 300 12.48 15.43 -1.09
C PHE A 300 13.64 16.30 -1.57
N LEU A 301 13.49 16.95 -2.73
CA LEU A 301 14.53 17.80 -3.31
C LEU A 301 14.75 19.08 -2.51
N ALA A 302 13.67 19.77 -2.11
CA ALA A 302 13.76 21.02 -1.36
C ALA A 302 14.23 20.85 0.10
N ARG A 303 13.93 19.71 0.75
CA ARG A 303 14.15 19.53 2.20
C ARG A 303 15.18 18.48 2.58
N THR A 304 15.53 17.55 1.69
CA THR A 304 16.34 16.37 2.02
C THR A 304 17.58 16.25 1.15
N ALA A 305 17.46 16.43 -0.17
CA ALA A 305 18.60 16.51 -1.07
C ALA A 305 19.20 17.93 -1.17
N CYS A 306 18.38 18.96 -0.95
CA CYS A 306 18.72 20.38 -1.12
C CYS A 306 19.40 20.64 -2.48
N SER A 307 18.72 20.24 -3.55
CA SER A 307 19.16 20.26 -4.95
C SER A 307 17.94 20.50 -5.86
N SER A 308 18.17 20.92 -7.10
CA SER A 308 17.14 21.25 -8.08
C SER A 308 16.46 20.01 -8.70
N THR A 309 15.27 20.23 -9.28
CA THR A 309 14.56 19.22 -10.09
C THR A 309 15.37 18.81 -11.32
N GLU A 310 16.07 19.76 -11.94
CA GLU A 310 16.85 19.55 -13.17
C GLU A 310 18.05 18.62 -12.92
N GLU A 311 18.81 18.84 -11.84
CA GLU A 311 19.89 17.95 -11.41
C GLU A 311 19.38 16.53 -11.14
N PHE A 312 18.21 16.39 -10.51
CA PHE A 312 17.64 15.07 -10.22
C PHE A 312 17.08 14.36 -11.46
N GLU A 313 16.49 15.09 -12.42
CA GLU A 313 16.07 14.51 -13.71
C GLU A 313 17.26 14.06 -14.57
N VAL A 314 18.36 14.81 -14.58
CA VAL A 314 19.61 14.39 -15.23
C VAL A 314 20.20 13.18 -14.50
N PHE A 315 20.26 13.20 -13.17
CA PHE A 315 20.72 12.06 -12.38
C PHE A 315 19.90 10.79 -12.63
N LYS A 316 18.56 10.86 -12.66
CA LYS A 316 17.70 9.69 -12.94
C LYS A 316 18.00 9.04 -14.28
N LYS A 317 18.33 9.84 -15.31
CA LYS A 317 18.71 9.34 -16.65
C LYS A 317 20.10 8.71 -16.67
N LEU A 318 21.09 9.35 -16.03
CA LEU A 318 22.44 8.80 -15.92
C LEU A 318 22.44 7.48 -15.13
N PHE A 319 21.78 7.47 -13.98
CA PHE A 319 21.69 6.31 -13.10
C PHE A 319 20.97 5.13 -13.77
N ALA A 320 19.90 5.36 -14.53
CA ALA A 320 19.23 4.29 -15.29
C ALA A 320 20.19 3.60 -16.29
N ARG A 321 21.04 4.37 -16.98
CA ARG A 321 22.05 3.83 -17.90
C ARG A 321 23.13 3.03 -17.15
N GLU A 322 23.58 3.52 -15.99
CA GLU A 322 24.52 2.79 -15.13
C GLU A 322 23.95 1.42 -14.68
N GLU A 323 22.64 1.35 -14.35
CA GLU A 323 21.98 0.08 -13.99
C GLU A 323 21.92 -0.90 -15.18
N GLU A 324 21.64 -0.39 -16.38
CA GLU A 324 21.64 -1.20 -17.61
C GLU A 324 23.05 -1.73 -17.96
N GLU A 325 24.07 -0.88 -17.89
CA GLU A 325 25.46 -1.24 -18.18
C GLU A 325 25.96 -2.31 -17.19
N GLY A 326 25.74 -2.12 -15.88
CA GLY A 326 26.10 -3.09 -14.85
C GLY A 326 25.32 -4.41 -14.93
N SER A 327 24.11 -4.40 -15.49
CA SER A 327 23.34 -5.63 -15.73
C SER A 327 23.92 -6.44 -16.90
N LYS A 328 24.39 -5.77 -17.96
CA LYS A 328 24.92 -6.42 -19.17
C LYS A 328 26.27 -7.12 -18.91
N SER A 329 27.09 -6.62 -17.98
CA SER A 329 28.38 -7.23 -17.63
C SER A 329 28.31 -8.54 -16.83
N HIS A 330 27.11 -9.00 -16.42
CA HIS A 330 26.94 -10.21 -15.61
C HIS A 330 26.49 -11.47 -16.38
N MET A 331 26.35 -11.40 -17.71
CA MET A 331 26.13 -12.59 -18.53
C MET A 331 27.44 -13.40 -18.68
N PRO A 332 27.53 -14.65 -18.20
CA PRO A 332 28.70 -15.49 -18.45
C PRO A 332 28.73 -15.90 -19.93
N TYR A 333 29.83 -15.60 -20.61
CA TYR A 333 30.03 -15.89 -22.03
C TYR A 333 30.21 -17.41 -22.25
N SER A 334 29.11 -18.13 -22.47
CA SER A 334 29.11 -19.59 -22.63
C SER A 334 29.68 -20.02 -23.98
N LYS A 335 31.02 -20.13 -24.03
CA LYS A 335 31.85 -20.90 -24.96
C LYS A 335 31.12 -21.44 -26.21
N SER A 336 31.15 -20.66 -27.27
CA SER A 336 31.06 -21.15 -28.65
C SER A 336 32.32 -20.73 -29.40
N LEU A 337 33.45 -21.28 -28.98
CA LEU A 337 34.59 -21.52 -29.85
C LEU A 337 34.52 -23.01 -30.20
N SER A 338 33.98 -23.31 -31.38
CA SER A 338 34.43 -24.48 -32.11
C SER A 338 35.91 -24.24 -32.39
N LEU A 339 36.76 -25.10 -31.84
CA LEU A 339 38.02 -25.40 -32.49
C LEU A 339 37.66 -26.51 -33.47
N ASP A 340 37.94 -26.27 -34.74
CA ASP A 340 37.63 -27.22 -35.80
C ASP A 340 38.51 -28.47 -35.62
N GLU A 341 37.93 -29.64 -35.90
CA GLU A 341 38.63 -30.91 -35.86
C GLU A 341 39.35 -31.10 -37.21
N ASP A 342 40.50 -30.43 -37.36
CA ASP A 342 41.40 -30.64 -38.49
C ASP A 342 42.06 -32.02 -38.35
N GLU A 343 41.48 -33.01 -39.05
CA GLU A 343 42.10 -34.30 -39.32
C GLU A 343 43.22 -34.12 -40.36
N ASP A 344 44.47 -34.41 -39.99
CA ASP A 344 45.55 -34.73 -40.93
C ASP A 344 46.30 -35.95 -40.36
N GLU A 345 46.17 -37.10 -41.03
CA GLU A 345 47.05 -38.25 -40.87
C GLU A 345 48.34 -37.97 -41.66
N ASP A 346 49.52 -38.33 -41.13
CA ASP A 346 50.49 -39.17 -41.86
C ASP A 346 51.79 -39.45 -41.06
N GLU A 347 52.54 -40.42 -41.58
CA GLU A 347 53.66 -41.15 -41.00
C GLU A 347 54.99 -40.36 -41.01
N GLU A 348 55.88 -40.61 -40.04
CA GLU A 348 57.13 -41.39 -40.26
C GLU A 348 57.94 -41.59 -38.95
N GLU A 349 59.06 -42.31 -39.05
CA GLU A 349 59.81 -42.96 -37.97
C GLU A 349 60.89 -42.08 -37.31
N GLU A 350 61.33 -42.41 -36.07
CA GLU A 350 62.71 -42.89 -35.84
C GLU A 350 62.98 -43.43 -34.41
N GLU A 351 63.73 -44.54 -34.35
CA GLU A 351 64.51 -45.14 -33.24
C GLU A 351 65.83 -44.33 -32.96
N VAL A 352 66.66 -44.49 -31.91
CA VAL A 352 66.60 -45.21 -30.60
C VAL A 352 66.71 -44.14 -29.46
N GLU A 353 67.57 -44.04 -28.42
CA GLU A 353 68.63 -44.79 -27.65
C GLU A 353 68.41 -44.37 -26.15
N GLU A 354 68.69 -45.11 -25.08
CA GLU A 354 69.05 -46.52 -24.79
C GLU A 354 68.46 -46.90 -23.40
#